data_AF-A0A2X3F8T4-F1
#
_entry.id   AF-A0A2X3F8T4-F1
#
_cell.length_a   1.000
_cell.length_b   1.000
_cell.length_c   1.000
_cell.angle_alpha   90.00
_cell.angle_beta   90.00
_cell.angle_gamma   90.00
#
_symmetry.space_group_name_H-M   'P 1'
#
loop_
_entity.id
_entity.type
_entity.pdbx_description
1 polymer ?
#
loop_
_entity_poly.entity_id
_entity_poly.type
_entity_poly.pdbx_seq_one_letter_code
_entity_poly.pdbx_strand_id
1 'polypeptide(L)'
;MLQSLFIFSLAGLSKHETSQQGNYFGIAGMAIALIATILGPDAGNVGWIILAMVIGGAIGIRLAKKVEMTEMPELVAILHSFVGLAAVLVGFNSYLQHETGMEQILVNIHLTEVFLGIFIGAVTFTGFGGGVW
;
A
#
# COMPACT_ATOMS: atom_id res chain seq x y z
N MET A 1 -12.63 -1.78 13.59
CA MET A 1 -11.81 -2.89 14.13
C MET A 1 -10.38 -2.86 13.59
N LEU A 2 -10.17 -2.91 12.26
CA LEU A 2 -8.82 -2.88 11.66
C LEU A 2 -7.98 -1.66 12.06
N GLN A 3 -8.56 -0.46 12.01
CA GLN A 3 -7.88 0.79 12.38
C GLN A 3 -7.36 0.76 13.83
N SER A 4 -8.08 0.13 14.75
CA SER A 4 -7.67 0.00 16.15
C SER A 4 -6.38 -0.83 16.30
N LEU A 5 -6.21 -1.90 15.51
CA LEU A 5 -4.99 -2.73 15.52
C LEU A 5 -3.77 -1.95 15.01
N PHE A 6 -3.96 -1.11 13.99
CA PHE A 6 -2.88 -0.24 13.49
C PHE A 6 -2.48 0.84 14.50
N ILE A 7 -3.45 1.44 15.20
CA ILE A 7 -3.17 2.40 16.28
C ILE A 7 -2.36 1.74 17.40
N PHE A 8 -2.75 0.53 17.83
CA PHE A 8 -1.98 -0.21 18.84
C PHE A 8 -0.59 -0.65 18.35
N SER A 9 -0.45 -0.99 17.07
CA SER A 9 0.85 -1.30 16.46
C SER A 9 1.82 -0.11 16.54
N LEU A 10 1.39 1.08 16.10
CA LEU A 10 2.19 2.30 16.16
C LEU A 10 2.50 2.74 17.60
N ALA A 11 1.53 2.60 18.51
CA ALA A 11 1.72 2.86 19.92
C ALA A 11 2.75 1.90 20.55
N GLY A 12 2.73 0.62 20.18
CA GLY A 12 3.66 -0.40 20.67
C GLY A 12 5.09 -0.23 20.15
N LEU A 13 5.26 0.23 18.91
CA LEU A 13 6.57 0.52 18.29
C LEU A 13 7.28 1.73 18.94
N SER A 14 6.53 2.64 19.56
CA SER A 14 7.07 3.84 20.23
C SER A 14 7.78 3.55 21.56
N LYS A 15 7.67 2.33 22.12
CA LYS A 15 8.36 1.93 23.35
C LYS A 15 9.26 0.72 23.10
N HIS A 16 10.53 0.82 23.50
CA HIS A 16 11.53 -0.21 23.22
C HIS A 16 11.17 -1.57 23.84
N GLU A 17 10.53 -1.58 25.02
CA GLU A 17 10.07 -2.79 25.71
C GLU A 17 8.89 -3.50 25.01
N THR A 18 8.02 -2.75 24.32
CA THR A 18 6.82 -3.30 23.66
C THR A 18 6.93 -3.37 22.13
N SER A 19 8.09 -3.00 21.57
CA SER A 19 8.30 -2.90 20.12
C SER A 19 7.99 -4.22 19.38
N GLN A 20 8.37 -5.36 19.96
CA GLN A 20 8.04 -6.67 19.40
C GLN A 20 6.52 -6.93 19.35
N GLN A 21 5.80 -6.59 20.43
CA GLN A 21 4.34 -6.74 20.48
C GLN A 21 3.65 -5.81 19.47
N GLY A 22 4.13 -4.57 19.35
CA GLY A 22 3.65 -3.60 18.35
C GLY A 22 3.76 -4.13 16.92
N ASN A 23 4.87 -4.78 16.58
CA ASN A 23 5.03 -5.39 15.26
C ASN A 23 4.04 -6.55 15.01
N TYR A 24 3.81 -7.42 16.00
CA TYR A 24 2.81 -8.50 15.87
C TYR A 24 1.40 -7.96 15.64
N PHE A 25 0.99 -6.88 16.31
CA PHE A 25 -0.29 -6.23 16.06
C PHE A 25 -0.39 -5.67 14.63
N GLY A 26 0.72 -5.15 14.09
CA GLY A 26 0.80 -4.68 12.70
C GLY A 26 0.64 -5.81 11.69
N ILE A 27 1.35 -6.93 11.90
CA ILE A 27 1.23 -8.13 11.06
C ILE A 27 -0.19 -8.69 11.10
N ALA A 28 -0.79 -8.81 12.29
CA ALA A 28 -2.16 -9.28 12.45
C ALA A 28 -3.17 -8.34 11.75
N GLY A 29 -3.00 -7.03 11.91
CA GLY A 29 -3.84 -6.02 11.24
C GLY A 29 -3.77 -6.13 9.71
N MET A 30 -2.57 -6.24 9.15
CA MET A 30 -2.37 -6.41 7.70
C MET A 30 -2.93 -7.74 7.19
N ALA A 31 -2.74 -8.84 7.93
CA ALA A 31 -3.28 -10.14 7.55
C ALA A 31 -4.82 -10.14 7.49
N ILE A 32 -5.48 -9.55 8.50
CA ILE A 32 -6.95 -9.45 8.52
C ILE A 32 -7.43 -8.54 7.38
N ALA A 33 -6.73 -7.44 7.10
CA ALA A 33 -7.09 -6.55 5.99
C ALA A 33 -7.06 -7.29 4.64
N LEU A 34 -6.00 -8.05 4.36
CA LEU A 34 -5.88 -8.83 3.13
C LEU A 34 -6.97 -9.89 3.00
N ILE A 35 -7.28 -10.62 4.09
CA ILE A 35 -8.35 -11.62 4.09
C ILE A 35 -9.71 -10.95 3.84
N ALA A 36 -9.97 -9.80 4.47
CA ALA A 36 -11.21 -9.06 4.27
C ALA A 36 -11.36 -8.57 2.81
N THR A 37 -10.27 -8.12 2.18
CA THR A 37 -10.26 -7.73 0.75
C THR A 37 -10.54 -8.93 -0.16
N ILE A 38 -9.93 -10.09 0.09
CA ILE A 38 -10.11 -11.29 -0.74
C ILE A 38 -11.53 -11.88 -0.61
N LEU A 39 -12.12 -11.81 0.59
CA LEU A 39 -13.49 -12.27 0.84
C LEU A 39 -14.57 -11.24 0.44
N GLY A 40 -14.16 -10.08 -0.08
CA GLY A 40 -15.08 -9.05 -0.54
C GLY A 40 -15.93 -9.52 -1.72
N PRO A 41 -17.21 -9.12 -1.81
CA PRO A 41 -18.12 -9.54 -2.88
C PRO A 41 -17.64 -9.11 -4.29
N ASP A 42 -16.83 -8.06 -4.38
CA ASP A 42 -16.27 -7.52 -5.62
C ASP A 42 -14.89 -8.08 -5.97
N ALA A 43 -14.38 -9.07 -5.23
CA ALA A 43 -13.09 -9.70 -5.47
C ALA A 43 -13.14 -10.62 -6.70
N GLY A 44 -13.08 -10.00 -7.89
CA GLY A 44 -12.94 -10.72 -9.15
C GLY A 44 -11.58 -11.40 -9.27
N ASN A 45 -11.56 -12.62 -9.80
CA ASN A 45 -10.33 -13.31 -10.22
C ASN A 45 -9.28 -13.48 -9.11
N VAL A 46 -9.71 -13.88 -7.91
CA VAL A 46 -8.89 -14.10 -6.70
C VAL A 46 -7.59 -14.88 -6.96
N GLY A 47 -7.59 -15.83 -7.90
CA GLY A 47 -6.38 -16.57 -8.28
C GLY A 47 -5.24 -15.66 -8.78
N TRP A 48 -5.54 -14.63 -9.57
CA TRP A 48 -4.54 -13.66 -10.03
C TRP A 48 -4.09 -12.72 -8.92
N ILE A 49 -5.00 -12.34 -8.01
CA ILE A 49 -4.67 -11.51 -6.84
C ILE A 49 -3.67 -12.25 -5.95
N ILE A 50 -3.94 -13.52 -5.62
CA ILE A 50 -3.04 -14.35 -4.81
C ILE A 50 -1.70 -14.54 -5.51
N LEU A 51 -1.70 -14.83 -6.82
CA LEU A 51 -0.47 -14.99 -7.59
C LEU A 51 0.39 -13.71 -7.56
N ALA A 52 -0.21 -12.55 -7.84
CA ALA A 52 0.48 -11.27 -7.80
C ALA A 52 1.00 -10.93 -6.39
N MET A 53 0.23 -11.24 -5.35
CA MET A 53 0.62 -11.05 -3.96
C MET A 53 1.81 -11.92 -3.56
N VAL A 54 1.81 -13.20 -3.95
CA VAL A 54 2.93 -14.12 -3.68
C VAL A 54 4.18 -13.66 -4.42
N ILE A 55 4.08 -13.26 -5.69
CA ILE A 55 5.21 -12.76 -6.47
C ILE A 55 5.77 -11.47 -5.85
N GLY A 56 4.91 -10.47 -5.60
CA GLY A 56 5.31 -9.20 -5.00
C GLY A 56 5.91 -9.36 -3.61
N GLY A 57 5.28 -10.20 -2.77
CA GLY A 57 5.77 -10.52 -1.43
C GLY A 57 7.11 -11.26 -1.45
N ALA A 58 7.29 -12.23 -2.35
CA ALA A 58 8.55 -12.97 -2.48
C ALA A 58 9.71 -12.06 -2.93
N ILE A 59 9.46 -11.17 -3.89
CA ILE A 59 10.44 -10.16 -4.33
C ILE A 59 10.78 -9.22 -3.18
N GLY A 60 9.77 -8.69 -2.48
CA GLY A 60 9.95 -7.80 -1.33
C GLY A 60 10.78 -8.43 -0.22
N ILE A 61 10.49 -9.67 0.16
CA ILE A 61 11.26 -10.42 1.17
C ILE A 61 12.70 -10.64 0.72
N ARG A 62 12.92 -10.94 -0.57
CA ARG A 62 14.26 -11.20 -1.10
C ARG A 62 15.11 -9.93 -1.14
N LEU A 63 14.53 -8.78 -1.49
CA LEU A 63 15.18 -7.48 -1.41
C LEU A 63 15.50 -7.12 0.05
N ALA A 64 14.52 -7.26 0.95
CA ALA A 64 14.70 -6.93 2.37
C ALA A 64 15.79 -7.75 3.07
N LYS A 65 15.97 -9.03 2.68
CA LYS A 65 17.02 -9.89 3.25
C LYS A 65 18.42 -9.65 2.69
N LYS A 66 18.55 -8.96 1.56
CA LYS A 66 19.83 -8.81 0.84
C LYS A 66 20.58 -7.52 1.20
N VAL A 67 19.89 -6.53 1.75
CA VAL A 67 20.45 -5.21 2.03
C VAL A 67 21.23 -5.19 3.34
N GLU A 68 22.36 -4.47 3.34
CA GLU A 68 23.21 -4.29 4.51
C GLU A 68 22.56 -3.29 5.51
N MET A 69 22.88 -3.44 6.80
CA MET A 69 22.32 -2.59 7.87
C MET A 69 22.63 -1.09 7.70
N THR A 70 23.58 -0.73 6.84
CA THR A 70 23.99 0.64 6.50
C THR A 70 23.11 1.29 5.45
N GLU A 71 22.51 0.50 4.55
CA GLU A 71 21.68 0.92 3.42
C GLU A 71 20.17 0.86 3.76
N MET A 72 19.83 0.71 5.04
CA MET A 72 18.45 0.73 5.53
C MET A 72 17.64 1.94 5.01
N PRO A 73 18.20 3.17 4.90
CA PRO A 73 17.48 4.29 4.31
C PRO A 73 17.13 4.09 2.82
N GLU A 74 18.04 3.52 2.03
CA GLU A 74 17.85 3.33 0.59
C GLU A 74 16.80 2.24 0.30
N LEU A 75 16.84 1.13 1.03
CA LEU A 75 15.83 0.09 0.91
C LEU A 75 14.42 0.63 1.21
N VAL A 76 14.28 1.46 2.26
CA VAL A 76 13.00 2.07 2.61
C VAL A 76 12.53 3.03 1.51
N ALA A 77 13.43 3.82 0.92
CA ALA A 77 13.11 4.71 -0.20
C ALA A 77 12.57 3.92 -1.41
N ILE A 78 13.26 2.85 -1.80
CA ILE A 78 12.84 1.98 -2.91
C ILE A 78 11.48 1.35 -2.62
N LEU A 79 11.25 0.78 -1.43
CA LEU A 79 9.97 0.19 -1.06
C LEU A 79 8.83 1.20 -1.07
N HIS A 80 9.08 2.44 -0.63
CA HIS A 80 8.09 3.50 -0.65
C HIS A 80 7.79 4.04 -2.06
N SER A 81 8.78 4.00 -2.97
CA SER A 81 8.55 4.32 -4.39
C SER A 81 7.54 3.36 -5.04
N PHE A 82 7.58 2.06 -4.69
CA PHE A 82 6.60 1.08 -5.18
C PHE A 82 5.18 1.35 -4.69
N VAL A 83 5.02 1.91 -3.48
CA VAL A 83 3.71 2.35 -2.98
C VAL A 83 3.15 3.48 -3.86
N GLY A 84 4.01 4.42 -4.25
CA GLY A 84 3.64 5.49 -5.19
C GLY A 84 3.21 4.95 -6.56
N LEU A 85 3.97 4.00 -7.11
CA LEU A 85 3.62 3.34 -8.38
C LEU A 85 2.28 2.58 -8.28
N ALA A 86 2.04 1.88 -7.17
CA ALA A 86 0.78 1.17 -6.94
C ALA A 86 -0.41 2.15 -6.88
N ALA A 87 -0.26 3.29 -6.21
CA ALA A 87 -1.29 4.33 -6.15
C ALA A 87 -1.61 4.89 -7.55
N VAL A 88 -0.59 5.11 -8.39
CA VAL A 88 -0.78 5.53 -9.78
C VAL A 88 -1.56 4.48 -10.58
N LEU A 89 -1.17 3.20 -10.50
CA LEU A 89 -1.84 2.12 -11.23
C LEU A 89 -3.30 1.94 -10.80
N VAL A 90 -3.56 1.98 -9.49
CA VAL A 90 -4.93 1.89 -8.94
C VAL A 90 -5.76 3.10 -9.37
N GLY A 91 -5.20 4.32 -9.31
CA GLY A 91 -5.87 5.52 -9.78
C GLY A 91 -6.21 5.49 -11.26
N PHE A 92 -5.29 5.04 -12.12
CA PHE A 92 -5.56 4.84 -13.55
C PHE A 92 -6.65 3.81 -13.81
N ASN A 93 -6.65 2.70 -13.06
CA ASN A 93 -7.71 1.69 -13.17
C ASN A 93 -9.08 2.27 -12.76
N SER A 94 -9.13 3.02 -11.66
CA SER A 94 -10.33 3.73 -11.20
C SER A 94 -10.82 4.76 -12.22
N TYR A 95 -9.91 5.49 -12.87
CA TYR A 95 -10.28 6.44 -13.93
C TYR A 95 -10.97 5.78 -15.12
N LEU A 96 -10.50 4.59 -15.52
CA LEU A 96 -11.09 3.83 -16.64
C LEU A 96 -12.45 3.23 -16.28
N GLN A 97 -12.69 2.92 -15.01
CA GLN A 97 -13.98 2.50 -14.48
C GLN A 97 -14.88 3.72 -14.21
N HIS A 98 -15.34 4.38 -15.27
CA HIS A 98 -16.41 5.37 -15.15
C HIS A 98 -17.78 4.66 -15.14
N GLU A 99 -18.49 4.75 -14.03
CA GLU A 99 -19.89 4.30 -13.98
C GLU A 99 -20.78 5.28 -14.78
N THR A 100 -21.35 4.77 -15.87
CA THR A 100 -22.30 5.52 -16.70
C THR A 100 -23.62 5.66 -15.94
N GLY A 101 -23.86 6.82 -15.32
CA GLY A 101 -25.12 7.11 -14.61
C GLY A 101 -24.99 7.93 -13.32
N MET A 102 -23.78 8.31 -12.90
CA MET A 102 -23.58 9.13 -11.69
C MET A 102 -24.00 10.59 -11.89
N GLU A 103 -24.47 11.21 -10.81
CA GLU A 103 -24.76 12.64 -10.75
C GLU A 103 -23.48 13.47 -10.95
N GLN A 104 -23.59 14.64 -11.58
CA GLN A 104 -22.45 15.38 -12.11
C GLN A 104 -21.47 15.86 -11.03
N ILE A 105 -21.94 16.04 -9.79
CA ILE A 105 -21.09 16.40 -8.64
C ILE A 105 -20.26 15.19 -8.19
N LEU A 106 -20.86 13.99 -8.15
CA LEU A 106 -20.18 12.74 -7.79
C LEU A 106 -19.02 12.44 -8.76
N VAL A 107 -19.25 12.63 -10.06
CA VAL A 107 -18.20 12.46 -11.09
C VAL A 107 -17.05 13.43 -10.85
N ASN A 108 -17.33 14.71 -10.58
CA ASN A 108 -16.28 15.70 -10.33
C ASN A 108 -15.47 15.41 -9.05
N ILE A 109 -16.13 14.95 -7.98
CA ILE A 109 -15.45 14.55 -6.74
C ILE A 109 -14.56 13.33 -7.02
N HIS A 110 -15.09 12.29 -7.67
CA HIS A 110 -14.34 11.08 -7.99
C HIS A 110 -13.12 11.39 -8.88
N LEU A 111 -13.29 12.18 -9.93
CA LEU A 111 -12.18 12.62 -10.80
C LEU A 111 -11.11 13.39 -10.04
N THR A 112 -11.52 14.26 -9.10
CA THR A 112 -10.59 15.02 -8.27
C THR A 112 -9.83 14.12 -7.31
N GLU A 113 -10.50 13.16 -6.68
CA GLU A 113 -9.89 12.15 -5.80
C GLU A 113 -8.86 11.31 -6.57
N VAL A 114 -9.25 10.79 -7.74
CA VAL A 114 -8.36 10.00 -8.60
C VAL A 114 -7.17 10.83 -9.07
N PHE A 115 -7.39 12.08 -9.47
CA PHE A 115 -6.31 12.99 -9.86
C PHE A 115 -5.32 13.23 -8.73
N LEU A 116 -5.81 13.55 -7.52
CA LEU A 116 -4.95 13.75 -6.35
C LEU A 116 -4.18 12.48 -5.97
N GLY A 117 -4.83 11.31 -6.02
CA GLY A 117 -4.20 10.02 -5.75
C GLY A 117 -3.06 9.70 -6.72
N ILE A 118 -3.30 9.87 -8.03
CA ILE A 118 -2.27 9.68 -9.06
C ILE A 118 -1.14 10.71 -8.90
N PHE A 119 -1.48 11.99 -8.65
CA PHE A 119 -0.48 13.06 -8.51
C PHE A 119 0.46 12.80 -7.32
N ILE A 120 -0.10 12.50 -6.14
CA ILE A 120 0.69 12.19 -4.94
C ILE A 120 1.53 10.93 -5.20
N GLY A 121 0.94 9.87 -5.76
CA GLY A 121 1.65 8.63 -6.08
C GLY A 121 2.82 8.83 -7.05
N ALA A 122 2.64 9.66 -8.08
CA ALA A 122 3.67 9.98 -9.06
C ALA A 122 4.82 10.80 -8.43
N VAL A 123 4.50 11.78 -7.59
CA VAL A 123 5.51 12.57 -6.85
C VAL A 123 6.29 11.67 -5.88
N THR A 124 5.62 10.76 -5.18
CA THR A 124 6.29 9.78 -4.32
C THR A 124 7.22 8.85 -5.12
N PHE A 125 6.76 8.31 -6.25
CA PHE A 125 7.57 7.42 -7.08
C PHE A 125 8.82 8.15 -7.62
N THR A 126 8.64 9.35 -8.17
CA THR A 126 9.75 10.16 -8.73
C THR A 126 10.70 10.71 -7.66
N GLY A 127 10.17 11.11 -6.51
CA GLY A 127 10.96 11.68 -5.41
C GLY A 127 11.89 10.67 -4.74
N PHE A 128 11.46 9.42 -4.58
CA PHE A 128 12.30 8.36 -3.99
C PHE A 128 13.12 7.57 -5.04
N GLY A 129 12.67 7.51 -6.30
CA GLY A 129 13.38 6.81 -7.39
C GLY A 129 14.53 7.60 -8.02
N GLY A 130 14.63 8.92 -7.76
CA GLY A 130 15.60 9.83 -8.39
C GLY A 130 16.93 10.03 -7.64
N GLY A 131 17.18 9.34 -6.52
CA GLY A 131 18.44 9.46 -5.78
C GLY A 131 18.68 10.82 -5.11
N VAL A 132 17.60 11.53 -4.74
CA VAL A 132 17.68 12.88 -4.12
C VAL A 132 17.66 12.83 -2.58
N TRP A 133 17.91 11.66 -1.99
CA TRP A 133 18.03 11.42 -0.55
C TRP A 133 19.30 10.65 -0.24
#